data_AF-A0A7W0FD65-F1
#
_entry.id   AF-A0A7W0FD65-F1
#
_cell.length_a   1.000
_cell.length_b   1.000
_cell.length_c   1.000
_cell.angle_alpha   90.00
_cell.angle_beta   90.00
_cell.angle_gamma   90.00
#
_symmetry.space_group_name_H-M   'P 1'
#
loop_
_entity.id
_entity.type
_entity.pdbx_description
1 polymer ?
#
loop_
_entity_poly.entity_id
_entity_poly.type
_entity_poly.pdbx_seq_one_letter_code
_entity_poly.pdbx_strand_id
1 'polypeptide(L)' 'MEIIEKAGYGFDEAAIEAVKASIFRPAKLNGHPVACKALLPVRFKLE' A
#
# COMPACT_ATOMS: atom_id res chain seq x y z
N MET A 1 1.87 -7.36 5.66
CA MET A 1 1.27 -6.03 5.43
C MET A 1 0.63 -5.61 6.74
N GLU A 2 0.81 -4.36 7.12
CA GLU A 2 0.26 -3.81 8.36
C GLU A 2 -0.45 -2.49 8.06
N ILE A 3 -1.54 -2.22 8.79
CA ILE A 3 -2.20 -0.92 8.77
C ILE A 3 -1.55 -0.06 9.84
N ILE A 4 -0.92 1.04 9.41
CA ILE A 4 -0.25 1.97 10.30
C ILE A 4 -1.23 3.04 10.81
N GLU A 5 -2.21 3.39 9.99
CA GLU A 5 -3.27 4.34 10.33
C GLU A 5 -4.63 3.74 9.96
N LYS A 6 -5.50 3.58 10.97
CA LYS A 6 -6.86 3.04 10.79
C LYS A 6 -7.82 4.16 10.46
N ALA A 7 -8.66 3.94 9.44
CA ALA A 7 -9.76 4.83 9.07
C ALA A 7 -11.11 4.27 9.57
N GLY A 8 -11.23 2.95 9.78
CA GLY A 8 -12.46 2.29 10.21
C GLY A 8 -13.54 2.26 9.14
N TYR A 9 -14.78 1.92 9.51
CA TYR A 9 -15.96 1.90 8.62
C TYR A 9 -15.79 1.08 7.32
N GLY A 10 -14.96 0.03 7.34
CA GLY A 10 -14.66 -0.79 6.16
C GLY A 10 -13.51 -0.27 5.27
N PHE A 11 -12.98 0.92 5.56
CA PHE A 11 -11.87 1.49 4.80
C PHE A 11 -10.54 0.76 5.03
N ASP A 12 -10.37 0.16 6.21
CA ASP A 12 -9.18 -0.62 6.56
C ASP A 12 -9.08 -1.87 5.65
N GLU A 13 -10.17 -2.62 5.54
CA GLU A 13 -10.28 -3.80 4.68
C GLU A 13 -10.17 -3.43 3.20
N ALA A 14 -10.86 -2.37 2.77
CA ALA A 14 -10.80 -1.88 1.40
C ALA A 14 -9.38 -1.43 1.01
N ALA A 15 -8.63 -0.79 1.92
CA ALA A 15 -7.25 -0.38 1.69
C ALA A 15 -6.32 -1.60 1.52
N ILE A 16 -6.51 -2.65 2.33
CA ILE A 16 -5.76 -3.90 2.19
C ILE A 16 -5.99 -4.53 0.82
N GLU A 17 -7.24 -4.67 0.40
CA GLU A 17 -7.56 -5.30 -0.89
C GLU A 17 -7.06 -4.47 -2.07
N ALA A 18 -7.16 -3.14 -2.01
CA ALA A 18 -6.62 -2.25 -3.04
C ALA A 18 -5.09 -2.40 -3.19
N VAL A 19 -4.35 -2.50 -2.07
CA VAL A 19 -2.89 -2.69 -2.11
C VAL A 19 -2.53 -4.08 -2.64
N LYS A 20 -3.26 -5.14 -2.26
CA LYS A 20 -3.03 -6.51 -2.78
C LYS A 20 -3.27 -6.60 -4.28
N ALA A 21 -4.24 -5.86 -4.81
CA ALA A 21 -4.54 -5.81 -6.23
C ALA A 21 -3.58 -4.91 -7.04
N SER A 22 -2.74 -4.12 -6.36
CA SER A 22 -1.86 -3.15 -7.01
C SER A 22 -0.56 -3.79 -7.51
N ILE A 23 -0.05 -3.27 -8.63
CA ILE A 23 1.26 -3.63 -9.19
C ILE A 23 2.21 -2.45 -8.96
N PHE A 24 3.37 -2.71 -8.37
CA PHE A 24 4.37 -1.68 -8.08
C PHE A 24 5.74 -2.04 -8.67
N ARG A 25 6.54 -1.00 -8.92
CA ARG A 25 7.94 -1.17 -9.31
C ARG A 25 8.77 -1.44 -8.05
N PRO A 26 9.68 -2.43 -8.07
CA PRO A 26 10.54 -2.70 -6.92
C PRO A 26 11.53 -1.55 -6.72
N ALA A 27 11.96 -1.36 -5.48
CA ALA A 27 13.16 -0.57 -5.21
C ALA A 27 14.37 -1.21 -5.90
N LYS A 28 15.31 -0.38 -6.37
CA LYS A 28 16.54 -0.84 -7.00
C LYS A 28 17.76 -0.31 -6.27
N LEU A 29 18.75 -1.17 -6.07
CA LEU A 29 20.09 -0.82 -5.62
C LEU A 29 21.07 -1.23 -6.72
N ASN A 30 21.86 -0.28 -7.23
CA ASN A 30 22.79 -0.51 -8.34
C ASN A 30 22.14 -1.18 -9.56
N GLY A 31 20.89 -0.81 -9.88
CA GLY A 31 20.13 -1.38 -11.01
C GLY A 31 19.43 -2.71 -10.73
N HIS A 32 19.74 -3.36 -9.60
CA HIS A 32 19.14 -4.65 -9.22
C HIS A 32 17.94 -4.46 -8.28
N PRO A 33 16.82 -5.17 -8.50
CA PRO A 33 15.70 -5.17 -7.56
C PRO A 33 16.11 -5.66 -6.18
N VAL A 34 15.66 -4.95 -5.13
CA VAL A 34 15.89 -5.32 -3.73
C VAL A 34 14.60 -5.33 -2.93
N ALA A 35 14.56 -6.14 -1.87
CA ALA A 35 13.47 -6.12 -0.91
C ALA A 35 13.49 -4.80 -0.12
N CYS A 36 12.33 -4.19 0.06
CA CYS A 36 12.17 -2.97 0.84
C CYS A 36 10.83 -2.97 1.58
N LYS A 37 10.73 -2.18 2.65
CA LYS A 37 9.44 -1.79 3.23
C LYS A 37 9.02 -0.46 2.62
N ALA A 38 7.79 -0.37 2.12
CA ALA A 38 7.22 0.85 1.56
C ALA A 38 5.97 1.26 2.35
N LEU A 39 5.79 2.57 2.53
CA LEU A 39 4.58 3.15 3.07
C LEU A 39 3.68 3.58 1.91
N LEU A 40 2.52 2.95 1.78
CA LEU A 40 1.57 3.21 0.70
C LEU A 40 0.32 3.89 1.25
N PRO A 41 0.15 5.21 1.04
CA PRO A 41 -1.06 5.91 1.48
C PRO A 41 -2.24 5.55 0.56
N VAL A 42 -3.32 5.04 1.13
CA VAL A 42 -4.61 4.85 0.45
C VAL A 42 -5.56 5.95 0.91
N ARG A 43 -6.02 6.78 -0.03
CA ARG A 43 -6.92 7.91 0.26
C ARG A 43 -8.28 7.68 -0.37
N PHE A 44 -9.31 7.63 0.46
CA PHE A 44 -10.70 7.60 0.00
C PHE A 44 -11.22 9.03 -0.12
N LYS A 45 -11.94 9.31 -1.20
CA LYS A 45 -12.67 10.57 -1.40
C LYS A 45 -14.11 10.20 -1.75
N LEU A 46 -15.04 10.69 -0.95
CA LEU A 46 -16.47 10.63 -1.27
C LEU A 46 -16.78 11.83 -2.17
N GLU A 47 -17.49 11.58 -3.25
CA GLU A 47 -18.05 12.62 -4.11
C GLU A 47 -19.43 13.06 -3.62
#